data_AF-A0A2W4JBM5-F1
#
_entry.id   AF-A0A2W4JBM5-F1
#
_cell.length_a   1.000
_cell.length_b   1.000
_cell.length_c   1.000
_cell.angle_alpha   90.00
_cell.angle_beta   90.00
_cell.angle_gamma   90.00
#
_symmetry.space_group_name_H-M   'P 1'
#
loop_
_entity.id
_entity.type
_entity.pdbx_description
1 polymer ?
#
loop_
_entity_poly.entity_id
_entity_poly.type
_entity_poly.pdbx_seq_one_letter_code
_entity_poly.pdbx_strand_id
1 'polypeptide(L)'
;MTGQAAQASETTYDVVVVGAGTAGLPCAITAAEGGARVLLVEKDCQIGGTLHISGGHMSAAGTRRQAERGIEDSPEEHLADIRRISKGTAREDLIQIQVRHAAETIDWLADLGFNFAPETPRIIYGHEPYNIPRTYYGRDEGLSILEILRKELERVQAAYDLTLWTNAPVTEIRQDANGRVCGVTVFRDGRDIEIDAPHVVIATGGFGSDPELFAELEGSPLVSAAYKTSTGDGIHLARALGAGLQGKGTYLPTFGGLPDPRTPGRANWGDRQRLTSERPPFEIYANGQDGGGDV
;
A
#
# COMPACT_ATOMS: atom_id res chain seq x y z
N MET A 1 23.27 46.29 -15.08
CA MET A 1 22.52 45.98 -13.85
C MET A 1 21.12 45.54 -14.26
N THR A 2 20.89 44.23 -14.28
CA THR A 2 19.56 43.62 -14.27
C THR A 2 19.73 42.32 -13.52
N GLY A 3 19.64 42.40 -12.20
CA GLY A 3 19.59 41.23 -11.35
C GLY A 3 18.32 40.46 -11.70
N GLN A 4 18.49 39.27 -12.26
CA GLN A 4 17.47 38.24 -12.14
C GLN A 4 17.35 37.96 -10.64
N ALA A 5 16.25 38.41 -10.05
CA ALA A 5 15.80 37.88 -8.78
C ALA A 5 15.70 36.36 -8.96
N ALA A 6 16.55 35.62 -8.26
CA ALA A 6 16.36 34.19 -8.10
C ALA A 6 14.94 34.03 -7.55
N GLN A 7 14.07 33.41 -8.32
CA GLN A 7 12.75 33.02 -7.88
C GLN A 7 12.99 32.02 -6.75
N ALA A 8 12.93 32.49 -5.51
CA ALA A 8 12.97 31.64 -4.33
C ALA A 8 11.77 30.70 -4.48
N SER A 9 12.01 29.47 -4.96
CA SER A 9 11.00 28.43 -4.89
C SER A 9 10.61 28.33 -3.43
N GLU A 10 9.33 28.50 -3.10
CA GLU A 10 8.88 28.39 -1.73
C GLU A 10 9.16 26.96 -1.23
N THR A 11 10.26 26.81 -0.49
CA THR A 11 10.75 25.56 0.09
C THR A 11 10.15 25.29 1.46
N THR A 12 9.05 25.96 1.82
CA THR A 12 8.42 25.86 3.13
C THR A 12 7.01 25.33 3.01
N TYR A 13 6.72 24.27 3.76
CA TYR A 13 5.40 23.62 3.81
C TYR A 13 5.04 23.38 5.29
N ASP A 14 3.75 23.21 5.58
CA ASP A 14 3.31 22.81 6.91
C ASP A 14 3.53 21.31 7.12
N VAL A 15 3.29 20.51 6.07
CA VAL A 15 3.41 19.06 6.10
C VAL A 15 4.07 18.55 4.82
N VAL A 16 5.07 17.66 4.97
CA VAL A 16 5.59 16.85 3.87
C VAL A 16 5.09 15.41 4.03
N VAL A 17 4.42 14.87 3.01
CA VAL A 17 3.97 13.48 2.96
C VAL A 17 4.87 12.71 1.99
N VAL A 18 5.54 11.66 2.48
CA VAL A 18 6.53 10.88 1.73
C VAL A 18 5.93 9.58 1.22
N GLY A 19 5.70 9.50 -0.09
CA GLY A 19 5.12 8.36 -0.81
C GLY A 19 3.68 8.61 -1.25
N ALA A 20 3.41 8.59 -2.56
CA ALA A 20 2.07 8.84 -3.11
C ALA A 20 1.31 7.53 -3.39
N GLY A 21 1.26 6.64 -2.39
CA GLY A 21 0.55 5.36 -2.42
C GLY A 21 -0.82 5.40 -1.74
N THR A 22 -1.28 4.22 -1.30
CA THR A 22 -2.58 4.02 -0.62
C THR A 22 -2.75 4.84 0.66
N ALA A 23 -1.66 5.09 1.39
CA ALA A 23 -1.70 5.86 2.63
C ALA A 23 -1.41 7.36 2.41
N GLY A 24 -0.44 7.68 1.55
CA GLY A 24 0.02 9.06 1.40
C GLY A 24 -0.92 9.94 0.60
N LEU A 25 -1.59 9.41 -0.44
CA LEU A 25 -2.59 10.17 -1.20
C LEU A 25 -3.75 10.68 -0.31
N PRO A 26 -4.51 9.82 0.40
CA PRO A 26 -5.58 10.29 1.27
C PRO A 26 -5.06 11.14 2.43
N CYS A 27 -3.85 10.88 2.94
CA CYS A 27 -3.24 11.72 3.97
C CYS A 27 -2.98 13.15 3.49
N ALA A 28 -2.34 13.30 2.32
CA ALA A 28 -2.06 14.61 1.74
C ALA A 28 -3.35 15.37 1.39
N ILE A 29 -4.32 14.68 0.81
CA ILE A 29 -5.66 15.22 0.52
C ILE A 29 -6.31 15.77 1.80
N THR A 30 -6.41 14.93 2.84
CA THR A 30 -7.06 15.32 4.10
C THR A 30 -6.33 16.47 4.78
N ALA A 31 -4.99 16.47 4.77
CA ALA A 31 -4.19 17.55 5.35
C ALA A 31 -4.43 18.88 4.63
N ALA A 32 -4.45 18.87 3.29
CA ALA A 32 -4.70 20.07 2.50
C ALA A 32 -6.13 20.60 2.67
N GLU A 33 -7.14 19.73 2.74
CA GLU A 33 -8.52 20.12 3.05
C GLU A 33 -8.66 20.70 4.46
N GLY A 34 -7.79 20.27 5.39
CA GLY A 34 -7.62 20.89 6.71
C GLY A 34 -6.96 22.28 6.69
N GLY A 35 -6.58 22.78 5.51
CA GLY A 35 -5.96 24.10 5.32
C GLY A 35 -4.43 24.11 5.43
N ALA A 36 -3.78 22.96 5.56
CA ALA A 36 -2.33 22.88 5.58
C ALA A 36 -1.75 23.09 4.17
N ARG A 37 -0.59 23.72 4.10
CA ARG A 37 0.26 23.72 2.91
C ARG A 37 1.04 22.40 2.83
N VAL A 38 0.73 21.58 1.83
CA VAL A 38 1.22 20.19 1.73
C VAL A 38 2.15 19.99 0.55
N LEU A 39 3.31 19.37 0.81
CA LEU A 39 4.13 18.76 -0.23
C LEU A 39 3.98 17.24 -0.18
N LEU A 40 3.41 16.65 -1.23
CA LEU A 40 3.41 15.21 -1.45
C LEU A 40 4.57 14.85 -2.38
N VAL A 41 5.46 13.96 -1.93
CA VAL A 41 6.61 13.51 -2.73
C VAL A 41 6.52 12.02 -3.07
N GLU A 42 6.81 11.68 -4.32
CA GLU A 42 6.84 10.33 -4.85
C GLU A 42 8.17 10.10 -5.57
N LYS A 43 8.85 9.00 -5.24
CA LYS A 43 10.14 8.69 -5.84
C LYS A 43 10.02 8.10 -7.25
N ASP A 44 8.94 7.39 -7.55
CA ASP A 44 8.65 6.90 -8.90
C ASP A 44 8.17 8.05 -9.80
N CYS A 45 8.15 7.78 -11.09
CA CYS A 45 7.61 8.70 -12.10
C CYS A 45 6.08 8.83 -12.04
N GLN A 46 5.40 7.92 -11.34
CA GLN A 46 3.95 7.84 -11.23
C GLN A 46 3.50 7.57 -9.80
N ILE A 47 2.36 8.15 -9.43
CA ILE A 47 1.68 7.87 -8.16
C ILE A 47 1.02 6.47 -8.14
N GLY A 48 0.67 6.00 -6.95
CA GLY A 48 -0.14 4.80 -6.72
C GLY A 48 0.62 3.64 -6.08
N GLY A 49 1.94 3.56 -6.28
CA GLY A 49 2.78 2.52 -5.68
C GLY A 49 2.22 1.11 -5.91
N THR A 50 1.94 0.39 -4.83
CA THR A 50 1.42 -0.99 -4.89
C THR A 50 0.03 -1.11 -5.52
N LEU A 51 -0.74 -0.03 -5.68
CA LEU A 51 -2.04 -0.07 -6.36
C LEU A 51 -1.95 -0.55 -7.82
N HIS A 52 -0.79 -0.40 -8.47
CA HIS A 52 -0.56 -0.88 -9.84
C HIS A 52 -0.47 -2.39 -9.98
N ILE A 53 -0.27 -3.12 -8.88
CA ILE A 53 -0.06 -4.58 -8.88
C ILE A 53 -0.92 -5.31 -7.84
N SER A 54 -1.71 -4.57 -7.06
CA SER A 54 -2.52 -5.11 -5.98
C SER A 54 -3.91 -5.48 -6.47
N GLY A 55 -4.48 -6.56 -5.92
CA GLY A 55 -5.89 -6.90 -6.09
C GLY A 55 -6.87 -5.85 -5.52
N GLY A 56 -6.37 -4.88 -4.75
CA GLY A 56 -7.21 -3.80 -4.18
C GLY A 56 -8.18 -4.27 -3.11
N HIS A 57 -7.88 -5.39 -2.44
CA HIS A 57 -8.74 -5.95 -1.40
C HIS A 57 -8.73 -5.08 -0.14
N MET A 58 -9.92 -4.69 0.32
CA MET A 58 -10.17 -3.94 1.54
C MET A 58 -11.18 -4.70 2.40
N SER A 59 -11.08 -4.65 3.73
CA SER A 59 -12.05 -5.29 4.63
C SER A 59 -12.78 -4.29 5.52
N ALA A 60 -14.11 -4.43 5.62
CA ALA A 60 -14.95 -3.56 6.44
C ALA A 60 -16.28 -4.22 6.83
N ALA A 61 -16.70 -4.03 8.08
CA ALA A 61 -17.95 -4.56 8.61
C ALA A 61 -18.92 -3.44 8.99
N GLY A 62 -20.21 -3.66 8.75
CA GLY A 62 -21.27 -2.68 8.96
C GLY A 62 -21.42 -1.65 7.83
N THR A 63 -21.03 -1.98 6.60
CA THR A 63 -21.16 -1.04 5.46
C THR A 63 -22.60 -0.96 4.93
N ARG A 64 -22.96 0.14 4.25
CA ARG A 64 -24.25 0.22 3.53
C ARG A 64 -24.41 -0.91 2.51
N ARG A 65 -23.33 -1.27 1.81
CA ARG A 65 -23.32 -2.34 0.80
C ARG A 65 -23.58 -3.73 1.41
N GLN A 66 -23.16 -3.99 2.65
CA GLN A 66 -23.55 -5.22 3.36
C GLN A 66 -25.06 -5.23 3.63
N ALA A 67 -25.61 -4.14 4.14
CA ALA A 67 -27.03 -4.00 4.40
C ALA A 67 -27.89 -4.18 3.13
N GLU A 68 -27.50 -3.57 2.00
CA GLU A 68 -28.15 -3.72 0.69
C GLU A 68 -28.20 -5.17 0.19
N ARG A 69 -27.26 -6.01 0.64
CA ARG A 69 -27.18 -7.44 0.29
C ARG A 69 -27.73 -8.36 1.37
N GLY A 70 -28.35 -7.82 2.42
CA GLY A 70 -28.87 -8.61 3.53
C GLY A 70 -27.79 -9.31 4.35
N ILE A 71 -26.57 -8.76 4.38
CA ILE A 71 -25.47 -9.27 5.20
C ILE A 71 -25.44 -8.45 6.50
N GLU A 72 -25.63 -9.13 7.62
CA GLU A 72 -25.48 -8.54 8.96
C GLU A 72 -24.04 -8.77 9.44
N ASP A 73 -23.37 -7.67 9.82
CA ASP A 73 -21.98 -7.67 10.28
C ASP A 73 -21.77 -6.50 11.24
N SER A 74 -20.71 -6.56 12.04
CA SER A 74 -20.38 -5.50 13.01
C SER A 74 -18.87 -5.28 13.15
N PRO A 75 -18.45 -4.08 13.58
CA PRO A 75 -17.08 -3.83 14.01
C PRO A 75 -16.56 -4.89 15.01
N GLU A 76 -17.40 -5.33 15.95
CA GLU A 76 -17.05 -6.34 16.94
C GLU A 76 -16.74 -7.70 16.31
N GLU A 77 -17.57 -8.16 15.37
CA GLU A 77 -17.35 -9.40 14.61
C GLU A 77 -16.10 -9.31 13.72
N HIS A 78 -15.85 -8.15 13.11
CA HIS A 78 -14.62 -7.92 12.35
C HIS A 78 -13.38 -8.01 13.23
N LEU A 79 -13.43 -7.39 14.40
CA LEU A 79 -12.33 -7.41 15.36
C LEU A 79 -12.08 -8.82 15.92
N ALA A 80 -13.15 -9.60 16.18
CA ALA A 80 -13.05 -10.99 16.57
C ALA A 80 -12.33 -11.84 15.51
N ASP A 81 -12.66 -11.64 14.23
CA ASP A 81 -11.98 -12.31 13.13
C ASP A 81 -10.51 -11.90 13.00
N ILE A 82 -10.18 -10.60 13.13
CA ILE A 82 -8.79 -10.15 13.09
C ILE A 82 -7.97 -10.83 14.19
N ARG A 83 -8.48 -10.86 15.43
CA ARG A 83 -7.80 -11.49 16.57
C ARG A 83 -7.61 -13.00 16.38
N ARG A 84 -8.62 -13.68 15.82
CA ARG A 84 -8.56 -15.10 15.48
C ARG A 84 -7.49 -15.37 14.42
N ILE A 85 -7.57 -14.69 13.28
CA ILE A 85 -6.66 -14.86 12.13
C ILE A 85 -5.23 -14.51 12.53
N SER A 86 -5.04 -13.41 13.26
CA SER A 86 -3.71 -13.01 13.74
C SER A 86 -3.21 -13.84 14.93
N LYS A 87 -4.01 -14.76 15.48
CA LYS A 87 -3.69 -15.53 16.69
C LYS A 87 -3.24 -14.64 17.86
N GLY A 88 -3.89 -13.47 18.00
CA GLY A 88 -3.56 -12.47 19.03
C GLY A 88 -2.24 -11.71 18.87
N THR A 89 -1.54 -11.83 17.72
CA THR A 89 -0.28 -11.11 17.46
C THR A 89 -0.45 -9.67 16.97
N ALA A 90 -1.66 -9.27 16.57
CA ALA A 90 -1.94 -7.93 16.09
C ALA A 90 -1.85 -6.88 17.22
N ARG A 91 -1.45 -5.65 16.86
CA ARG A 91 -1.47 -4.49 17.76
C ARG A 91 -2.91 -4.03 17.99
N GLU A 92 -3.40 -4.30 19.19
CA GLU A 92 -4.80 -4.09 19.58
C GLU A 92 -5.27 -2.63 19.40
N ASP A 93 -4.43 -1.67 19.74
CA ASP A 93 -4.68 -0.24 19.54
C ASP A 93 -4.86 0.14 18.06
N LEU A 94 -4.06 -0.46 17.17
CA LEU A 94 -4.11 -0.17 15.73
C LEU A 94 -5.31 -0.84 15.05
N ILE A 95 -5.60 -2.10 15.38
CA ILE A 95 -6.74 -2.81 14.76
C ILE A 95 -8.09 -2.22 15.21
N GLN A 96 -8.18 -1.68 16.43
CA GLN A 96 -9.38 -0.97 16.88
C GLN A 96 -9.61 0.32 16.08
N ILE A 97 -8.55 1.07 15.78
CA ILE A 97 -8.64 2.26 14.91
C ILE A 97 -9.08 1.83 13.51
N GLN A 98 -8.43 0.82 12.94
CA GLN A 98 -8.76 0.33 11.60
C GLN A 98 -10.23 -0.08 11.50
N VAL A 99 -10.70 -0.95 12.40
CA VAL A 99 -12.07 -1.47 12.38
C VAL A 99 -13.11 -0.36 12.56
N ARG A 100 -12.83 0.63 13.42
CA ARG A 100 -13.72 1.77 13.66
C ARG A 100 -13.98 2.59 12.41
N HIS A 101 -12.97 2.79 11.56
CA HIS A 101 -13.06 3.62 10.37
C HIS A 101 -13.27 2.83 9.07
N ALA A 102 -13.24 1.50 9.12
CA ALA A 102 -13.29 0.67 7.93
C ALA A 102 -14.59 0.86 7.12
N ALA A 103 -15.75 0.86 7.78
CA ALA A 103 -17.03 1.03 7.09
C ALA A 103 -17.17 2.43 6.48
N GLU A 104 -16.84 3.46 7.26
CA GLU A 104 -16.81 4.85 6.82
C GLU A 104 -15.91 5.04 5.59
N THR A 105 -14.76 4.38 5.56
CA THR A 105 -13.83 4.44 4.42
C THR A 105 -14.42 3.81 3.16
N ILE A 106 -15.08 2.66 3.27
CA ILE A 106 -15.74 2.00 2.14
C ILE A 106 -16.93 2.82 1.64
N ASP A 107 -17.73 3.38 2.55
CA ASP A 107 -18.88 4.20 2.21
C ASP A 107 -18.44 5.54 1.58
N TRP A 108 -17.35 6.15 2.07
CA TRP A 108 -16.73 7.32 1.45
C TRP A 108 -16.27 7.04 0.01
N LEU A 109 -15.57 5.92 -0.22
CA LEU A 109 -15.20 5.50 -1.58
C LEU A 109 -16.45 5.33 -2.47
N ALA A 110 -17.51 4.72 -1.93
CA ALA A 110 -18.77 4.55 -2.64
C ALA A 110 -19.39 5.90 -3.04
N ASP A 111 -19.41 6.88 -2.13
CA ASP A 111 -19.94 8.22 -2.38
C ASP A 111 -19.14 8.98 -3.45
N LEU A 112 -17.83 8.69 -3.56
CA LEU A 112 -16.96 9.23 -4.62
C LEU A 112 -17.13 8.55 -5.98
N GLY A 113 -17.94 7.49 -6.06
CA GLY A 113 -18.23 6.74 -7.27
C GLY A 113 -17.32 5.53 -7.50
N PHE A 114 -16.76 4.94 -6.44
CA PHE A 114 -15.91 3.75 -6.56
C PHE A 114 -16.64 2.58 -7.25
N ASN A 115 -16.01 2.07 -8.31
CA ASN A 115 -16.57 1.00 -9.14
C ASN A 115 -16.32 -0.38 -8.52
N PHE A 116 -17.11 -0.73 -7.51
CA PHE A 116 -17.04 -2.03 -6.85
C PHE A 116 -17.21 -3.19 -7.83
N ALA A 117 -16.40 -4.24 -7.65
CA ALA A 117 -16.66 -5.52 -8.30
C ALA A 117 -18.05 -6.06 -7.87
N PRO A 118 -18.85 -6.59 -8.81
CA PRO A 118 -20.25 -6.90 -8.58
C PRO A 118 -20.49 -7.98 -7.52
N GLU A 119 -19.53 -8.86 -7.28
CA GLU A 119 -19.60 -9.94 -6.29
C GLU A 119 -19.27 -9.48 -4.86
N THR A 120 -18.77 -8.25 -4.67
CA THR A 120 -18.36 -7.74 -3.35
C THR A 120 -19.56 -7.19 -2.55
N PRO A 121 -19.57 -7.29 -1.21
CA PRO A 121 -18.60 -8.00 -0.38
C PRO A 121 -18.71 -9.54 -0.50
N ARG A 122 -17.57 -10.22 -0.37
CA ARG A 122 -17.49 -11.70 -0.41
C ARG A 122 -16.46 -12.25 0.57
N ILE A 123 -16.46 -13.56 0.75
CA ILE A 123 -15.37 -14.30 1.40
C ILE A 123 -14.27 -14.60 0.38
N ILE A 124 -13.02 -14.40 0.80
CA ILE A 124 -11.80 -14.75 0.05
C ILE A 124 -11.08 -15.87 0.79
N TYR A 125 -10.79 -16.97 0.09
CA TYR A 125 -10.20 -18.19 0.67
C TYR A 125 -8.68 -18.29 0.45
N GLY A 126 -7.98 -17.16 0.31
CA GLY A 126 -6.53 -17.12 0.06
C GLY A 126 -5.66 -17.26 1.32
N HIS A 127 -6.23 -16.99 2.49
CA HIS A 127 -5.66 -17.16 3.82
C HIS A 127 -6.79 -17.66 4.74
N GLU A 128 -6.55 -17.77 6.05
CA GLU A 128 -7.62 -18.08 6.99
C GLU A 128 -8.78 -17.07 6.78
N PRO A 129 -9.96 -17.53 6.31
CA PRO A 129 -10.98 -16.63 5.80
C PRO A 129 -11.72 -15.90 6.93
N TYR A 130 -12.28 -14.74 6.59
CA TYR A 130 -13.32 -14.12 7.41
C TYR A 130 -14.56 -15.02 7.48
N ASN A 131 -15.30 -14.94 8.59
CA ASN A 131 -16.53 -15.68 8.79
C ASN A 131 -17.72 -15.04 8.06
N ILE A 132 -17.70 -13.71 7.89
CA ILE A 132 -18.77 -12.94 7.24
C ILE A 132 -18.23 -12.31 5.95
N PRO A 133 -19.00 -12.28 4.86
CA PRO A 133 -18.61 -11.58 3.63
C PRO A 133 -18.33 -10.09 3.90
N ARG A 134 -17.05 -9.71 3.89
CA ARG A 134 -16.62 -8.34 4.20
C ARG A 134 -15.40 -7.87 3.42
N THR A 135 -15.00 -8.58 2.38
CA THR A 135 -13.90 -8.17 1.49
C THR A 135 -14.47 -7.45 0.26
N TYR A 136 -13.98 -6.23 0.01
CA TYR A 136 -14.33 -5.36 -1.10
C TYR A 136 -13.11 -5.14 -1.99
N TYR A 137 -13.36 -4.91 -3.28
CA TYR A 137 -12.38 -4.50 -4.27
C TYR A 137 -13.10 -3.92 -5.48
N GLY A 138 -12.37 -3.21 -6.34
CA GLY A 138 -12.91 -2.63 -7.56
C GLY A 138 -12.87 -3.60 -8.73
N ARG A 139 -13.59 -3.27 -9.81
CA ARG A 139 -13.57 -4.06 -11.05
C ARG A 139 -12.17 -4.20 -11.66
N ASP A 140 -11.37 -3.16 -11.51
CA ASP A 140 -9.99 -3.08 -12.02
C ASP A 140 -8.99 -3.16 -10.88
N GLU A 141 -9.32 -3.98 -9.86
CA GLU A 141 -8.44 -4.27 -8.72
C GLU A 141 -7.98 -2.99 -7.99
N GLY A 142 -6.69 -2.86 -7.69
CA GLY A 142 -6.11 -1.67 -7.07
C GLY A 142 -6.23 -0.40 -7.92
N LEU A 143 -6.36 -0.52 -9.25
CA LEU A 143 -6.48 0.65 -10.12
C LEU A 143 -7.81 1.38 -9.91
N SER A 144 -8.88 0.69 -9.53
CA SER A 144 -10.14 1.35 -9.16
C SER A 144 -9.98 2.26 -7.93
N ILE A 145 -9.08 1.92 -6.99
CA ILE A 145 -8.80 2.78 -5.83
C ILE A 145 -7.97 3.98 -6.30
N LEU A 146 -6.97 3.73 -7.14
CA LEU A 146 -6.11 4.79 -7.69
C LEU A 146 -6.90 5.80 -8.53
N GLU A 147 -7.91 5.36 -9.28
CA GLU A 147 -8.80 6.23 -10.05
C GLU A 147 -9.50 7.25 -9.14
N ILE A 148 -10.10 6.79 -8.04
CA ILE A 148 -10.76 7.66 -7.06
C ILE A 148 -9.76 8.61 -6.41
N LEU A 149 -8.62 8.10 -5.91
CA LEU A 149 -7.61 8.94 -5.25
C LEU A 149 -6.99 9.97 -6.20
N ARG A 150 -6.86 9.66 -7.49
CA ARG A 150 -6.37 10.60 -8.50
C ARG A 150 -7.36 11.72 -8.74
N LYS A 151 -8.64 11.39 -8.90
CA LYS A 151 -9.72 12.39 -9.06
C LYS A 151 -9.79 13.32 -7.84
N GLU A 152 -9.69 12.77 -6.65
CA GLU A 152 -9.69 13.57 -5.42
C GLU A 152 -8.43 14.43 -5.28
N LEU A 153 -7.26 13.90 -5.65
CA LEU A 153 -6.03 14.69 -5.71
C LEU A 153 -6.21 15.89 -6.65
N GLU A 154 -6.68 15.68 -7.88
CA GLU A 154 -6.92 16.75 -8.85
C GLU A 154 -7.92 17.80 -8.32
N ARG A 155 -9.02 17.35 -7.71
CA ARG A 155 -10.01 18.22 -7.07
C ARG A 155 -9.39 19.08 -5.98
N VAL A 156 -8.58 18.49 -5.11
CA VAL A 156 -7.98 19.17 -3.97
C VAL A 156 -6.87 20.12 -4.41
N GLN A 157 -6.03 19.74 -5.38
CA GLN A 157 -5.01 20.63 -5.96
C GLN A 157 -5.61 21.88 -6.62
N ALA A 158 -6.84 21.80 -7.12
CA ALA A 158 -7.54 22.95 -7.69
C ALA A 158 -8.08 23.94 -6.64
N ALA A 159 -8.21 23.53 -5.38
CA ALA A 159 -8.87 24.31 -4.33
C ALA A 159 -7.99 24.60 -3.10
N TYR A 160 -6.92 23.85 -2.90
CA TYR A 160 -6.06 23.88 -1.71
C TYR A 160 -4.57 23.86 -2.09
N ASP A 161 -3.71 24.23 -1.15
CA ASP A 161 -2.25 24.25 -1.34
C ASP A 161 -1.66 22.84 -1.18
N LEU A 162 -1.80 22.04 -2.23
CA LEU A 162 -1.23 20.69 -2.33
C LEU A 162 -0.34 20.59 -3.56
N THR A 163 0.96 20.49 -3.33
CA THR A 163 1.96 20.28 -4.38
C THR A 163 2.38 18.82 -4.45
N LEU A 164 2.38 18.23 -5.66
CA LEU A 164 2.89 16.88 -5.91
C LEU A 164 4.21 16.93 -6.67
N TRP A 165 5.23 16.28 -6.15
CA TRP A 165 6.51 16.04 -6.82
C TRP A 165 6.70 14.55 -7.10
N THR A 166 6.88 14.18 -8.37
CA THR A 166 7.31 12.82 -8.78
C THR A 166 8.79 12.82 -9.15
N ASN A 167 9.40 11.63 -9.26
CA ASN A 167 10.85 11.48 -9.43
C ASN A 167 11.64 12.23 -8.33
N ALA A 168 11.11 12.22 -7.10
CA ALA A 168 11.56 13.04 -6.00
C ALA A 168 11.77 12.19 -4.72
N PRO A 169 12.74 11.26 -4.71
CA PRO A 169 13.08 10.51 -3.50
C PRO A 169 13.51 11.44 -2.36
N VAL A 170 12.99 11.19 -1.17
CA VAL A 170 13.48 11.77 0.08
C VAL A 170 14.69 10.99 0.53
N THR A 171 15.81 11.68 0.73
CA THR A 171 17.09 11.10 1.13
C THR A 171 17.38 11.29 2.61
N GLU A 172 16.77 12.29 3.25
CA GLU A 172 16.98 12.60 4.66
C GLU A 172 15.74 13.26 5.28
N ILE A 173 15.48 12.97 6.55
CA ILE A 173 14.59 13.78 7.40
C ILE A 173 15.48 14.55 8.37
N ARG A 174 15.39 15.88 8.34
CA ARG A 174 16.26 16.77 9.12
C ARG A 174 15.67 17.05 10.50
N GLN A 175 16.54 17.18 11.50
CA GLN A 175 16.18 17.57 12.87
C GLN A 175 16.91 18.85 13.28
N ASP A 176 16.25 19.66 14.11
CA ASP A 176 16.89 20.80 14.78
C ASP A 176 17.82 20.36 15.93
N ALA A 177 18.47 21.31 16.58
CA ALA A 177 19.38 21.05 17.70
C ALA A 177 18.71 20.37 18.92
N ASN A 178 17.38 20.36 19.00
CA ASN A 178 16.61 19.71 20.06
C ASN A 178 16.05 18.33 19.62
N GLY A 179 16.40 17.85 18.42
CA GLY A 179 15.90 16.59 17.87
C GLY A 179 14.47 16.67 17.32
N ARG A 180 13.91 17.87 17.13
CA ARG A 180 12.59 18.02 16.50
C ARG A 180 12.75 17.98 14.99
N VAL A 181 11.87 17.25 14.31
CA VAL A 181 11.79 17.28 12.84
C VAL A 181 11.55 18.70 12.36
N CYS A 182 12.35 19.16 11.40
CA CYS A 182 12.28 20.51 10.84
C CYS A 182 12.22 20.54 9.30
N GLY A 183 12.35 19.40 8.64
CA GLY A 183 12.25 19.33 7.18
C GLY A 183 12.74 18.03 6.59
N VAL A 184 12.90 18.02 5.27
CA VAL A 184 13.44 16.88 4.50
C VAL A 184 14.44 17.35 3.45
N THR A 185 15.32 16.45 3.04
CA THR A 185 16.15 16.60 1.83
C THR A 185 15.54 15.73 0.72
N VAL A 186 15.26 16.34 -0.43
CA VAL A 186 14.66 15.68 -1.60
C VAL A 186 15.63 15.74 -2.77
N PHE A 187 16.01 14.59 -3.32
CA PHE A 187 16.85 14.56 -4.53
C PHE A 187 15.97 14.69 -5.77
N ARG A 188 16.16 15.76 -6.55
CA ARG A 188 15.37 16.04 -7.76
C ARG A 188 16.19 16.84 -8.77
N ASP A 189 15.99 16.55 -10.06
CA ASP A 189 16.67 17.27 -11.16
C ASP A 189 18.21 17.28 -11.02
N GLY A 190 18.77 16.19 -10.49
CA GLY A 190 20.21 16.00 -10.33
C GLY A 190 20.83 16.71 -9.12
N ARG A 191 20.03 17.24 -8.19
CA ARG A 191 20.51 17.94 -6.99
C ARG A 191 19.64 17.66 -5.77
N ASP A 192 20.22 17.85 -4.59
CA ASP A 192 19.46 17.89 -3.34
C ASP A 192 18.75 19.24 -3.20
N ILE A 193 17.49 19.18 -2.78
CA ILE A 193 16.64 20.32 -2.47
C ILE A 193 16.20 20.18 -1.02
N GLU A 194 16.55 21.16 -0.19
CA GLU A 194 16.10 21.23 1.19
C GLU A 194 14.68 21.81 1.26
N ILE A 195 13.81 21.14 2.00
CA ILE A 195 12.45 21.56 2.27
C ILE A 195 12.30 21.74 3.77
N ASP A 196 11.79 22.89 4.20
CA ASP A 196 11.45 23.19 5.58
C ASP A 196 10.00 22.78 5.84
N ALA A 197 9.80 21.93 6.84
CA ALA A 197 8.47 21.51 7.27
C ALA A 197 8.49 21.01 8.73
N PRO A 198 7.63 21.54 9.61
CA PRO A 198 7.57 21.09 11.00
C PRO A 198 7.00 19.68 11.16
N HIS A 199 6.34 19.15 10.13
CA HIS A 199 5.70 17.84 10.14
C HIS A 199 6.06 17.02 8.89
N VAL A 200 6.45 15.76 9.11
CA VAL A 200 6.76 14.80 8.03
C VAL A 200 5.99 13.51 8.29
N VAL A 201 5.26 13.04 7.28
CA VAL A 201 4.52 11.76 7.32
C VAL A 201 5.21 10.76 6.41
N ILE A 202 5.65 9.63 6.96
CA ILE A 202 6.25 8.53 6.19
C ILE A 202 5.14 7.58 5.74
N ALA A 203 4.89 7.52 4.43
CA ALA A 203 3.86 6.70 3.79
C ALA A 203 4.44 5.85 2.63
N THR A 204 5.68 5.40 2.77
CA THR A 204 6.54 4.87 1.70
C THR A 204 6.29 3.40 1.32
N GLY A 205 5.29 2.74 1.90
CA GLY A 205 5.06 1.31 1.69
C GLY A 205 6.11 0.42 2.36
N GLY A 206 6.31 -0.78 1.82
CA GLY A 206 7.14 -1.83 2.43
C GLY A 206 8.56 -1.94 1.86
N PHE A 207 9.22 -3.05 2.20
CA PHE A 207 10.61 -3.37 1.83
C PHE A 207 10.74 -4.61 0.93
N GLY A 208 9.63 -5.09 0.35
CA GLY A 208 9.59 -6.32 -0.45
C GLY A 208 10.37 -6.27 -1.76
N SER A 209 11.08 -5.19 -2.10
CA SER A 209 12.00 -5.09 -3.24
C SER A 209 13.44 -4.79 -2.80
N ASP A 210 13.75 -4.83 -1.50
CA ASP A 210 15.10 -4.72 -0.96
C ASP A 210 15.57 -6.07 -0.38
N PRO A 211 16.46 -6.80 -1.06
CA PRO A 211 16.91 -8.11 -0.60
C PRO A 211 17.81 -8.04 0.65
N GLU A 212 18.54 -6.95 0.86
CA GLU A 212 19.44 -6.80 2.00
C GLU A 212 18.65 -6.51 3.27
N LEU A 213 17.74 -5.53 3.21
CA LEU A 213 16.84 -5.22 4.32
C LEU A 213 15.91 -6.40 4.62
N PHE A 214 15.42 -7.10 3.59
CA PHE A 214 14.61 -8.30 3.79
C PHE A 214 15.39 -9.39 4.53
N ALA A 215 16.62 -9.69 4.11
CA ALA A 215 17.46 -10.68 4.79
C ALA A 215 17.78 -10.26 6.23
N GLU A 216 18.01 -8.98 6.49
CA GLU A 216 18.22 -8.44 7.84
C GLU A 216 17.01 -8.66 8.75
N LEU A 217 15.79 -8.42 8.25
CA LEU A 217 14.57 -8.45 9.03
C LEU A 217 13.93 -9.83 9.17
N GLU A 218 14.03 -10.64 8.13
CA GLU A 218 13.32 -11.93 8.01
C GLU A 218 14.27 -13.14 8.03
N GLY A 219 15.59 -12.92 7.98
CA GLY A 219 16.60 -13.99 8.06
C GLY A 219 16.58 -14.97 6.88
N SER A 220 16.00 -14.56 5.74
CA SER A 220 15.81 -15.41 4.55
C SER A 220 16.12 -14.64 3.26
N PRO A 221 16.51 -15.32 2.16
CA PRO A 221 16.65 -14.66 0.87
C PRO A 221 15.30 -14.23 0.30
N LEU A 222 15.28 -13.10 -0.39
CA LEU A 222 14.08 -12.55 -1.01
C LEU A 222 13.85 -13.11 -2.42
N VAL A 223 12.64 -13.61 -2.66
CA VAL A 223 12.07 -13.78 -4.01
C VAL A 223 10.74 -13.03 -4.04
N SER A 224 10.61 -12.04 -4.92
CA SER A 224 9.53 -11.06 -4.78
C SER A 224 8.79 -10.72 -6.05
N ALA A 225 7.48 -10.50 -5.91
CA ALA A 225 6.60 -9.84 -6.88
C ALA A 225 6.19 -8.42 -6.44
N ALA A 226 6.79 -7.89 -5.37
CA ALA A 226 6.47 -6.57 -4.85
C ALA A 226 6.81 -5.46 -5.85
N TYR A 227 6.12 -4.34 -5.71
CA TYR A 227 6.32 -3.17 -6.55
C TYR A 227 7.78 -2.71 -6.47
N LYS A 228 8.37 -2.37 -7.62
CA LYS A 228 9.82 -2.12 -7.77
C LYS A 228 10.37 -1.09 -6.79
N THR A 229 9.55 -0.13 -6.37
CA THR A 229 9.94 0.96 -5.46
C THR A 229 9.72 0.64 -3.98
N SER A 230 9.18 -0.52 -3.61
CA SER A 230 9.03 -0.96 -2.22
C SER A 230 10.37 -1.39 -1.61
N THR A 231 11.33 -0.46 -1.48
CA THR A 231 12.71 -0.71 -1.03
C THR A 231 12.97 -0.29 0.41
N GLY A 232 11.93 -0.09 1.22
CA GLY A 232 12.10 0.16 2.65
C GLY A 232 12.66 1.54 3.03
N ASP A 233 12.69 2.52 2.12
CA ASP A 233 13.29 3.84 2.37
C ASP A 233 12.78 4.49 3.66
N GLY A 234 11.47 4.43 3.92
CA GLY A 234 10.89 4.97 5.15
C GLY A 234 11.39 4.28 6.43
N ILE A 235 11.72 2.99 6.36
CA ILE A 235 12.35 2.26 7.48
C ILE A 235 13.76 2.79 7.73
N HIS A 236 14.54 3.00 6.67
CA HIS A 236 15.88 3.58 6.78
C HIS A 236 15.85 5.01 7.32
N LEU A 237 14.98 5.86 6.76
CA LEU A 237 14.77 7.24 7.22
C LEU A 237 14.38 7.27 8.70
N ALA A 238 13.40 6.46 9.12
CA ALA A 238 12.96 6.42 10.50
C ALA A 238 14.05 5.89 11.46
N ARG A 239 14.80 4.84 11.08
CA ARG A 239 15.91 4.31 11.87
C ARG A 239 17.04 5.33 12.05
N ALA A 240 17.33 6.14 11.03
CA ALA A 240 18.32 7.22 11.14
C ALA A 240 17.95 8.26 12.23
N LEU A 241 16.65 8.43 12.51
CA LEU A 241 16.13 9.26 13.61
C LEU A 241 16.05 8.52 14.96
N GLY A 242 16.50 7.27 15.03
CA GLY A 242 16.45 6.44 16.24
C GLY A 242 15.12 5.70 16.46
N ALA A 243 14.24 5.62 15.45
CA ALA A 243 12.98 4.89 15.58
C ALA A 243 13.21 3.38 15.79
N GLY A 244 12.43 2.78 16.70
CA GLY A 244 12.37 1.33 16.89
C GLY A 244 11.53 0.64 15.82
N LEU A 245 11.80 -0.66 15.60
CA LEU A 245 11.03 -1.51 14.68
C LEU A 245 10.32 -2.62 15.45
N GLN A 246 9.02 -2.78 15.22
CA GLN A 246 8.20 -3.88 15.71
C GLN A 246 7.77 -4.77 14.53
N GLY A 247 7.57 -6.08 14.76
CA GLY A 247 7.09 -7.01 13.73
C GLY A 247 8.20 -7.61 12.85
N LYS A 248 9.43 -7.76 13.36
CA LYS A 248 10.48 -8.52 12.67
C LYS A 248 10.06 -9.99 12.55
N GLY A 249 10.27 -10.63 11.40
CA GLY A 249 9.90 -12.03 11.21
C GLY A 249 8.41 -12.25 10.96
N THR A 250 7.63 -11.18 10.72
CA THR A 250 6.19 -11.26 10.45
C THR A 250 5.86 -10.94 9.00
N TYR A 251 6.84 -10.97 8.08
CA TYR A 251 6.55 -10.82 6.67
C TYR A 251 5.62 -11.94 6.21
N LEU A 252 4.49 -11.57 5.61
CA LEU A 252 3.55 -12.55 5.07
C LEU A 252 4.04 -13.02 3.70
N PRO A 253 4.55 -14.26 3.57
CA PRO A 253 4.93 -14.77 2.27
C PRO A 253 3.69 -14.96 1.42
N THR A 254 3.82 -14.66 0.14
CA THR A 254 2.77 -14.98 -0.82
C THR A 254 3.09 -16.34 -1.46
N PHE A 255 2.17 -17.30 -1.33
CA PHE A 255 2.39 -18.65 -1.86
C PHE A 255 2.14 -18.74 -3.36
N GLY A 256 2.91 -19.59 -4.05
CA GLY A 256 2.59 -20.06 -5.40
C GLY A 256 3.18 -19.27 -6.57
N GLY A 257 3.97 -18.22 -6.33
CA GLY A 257 4.73 -17.55 -7.39
C GLY A 257 5.90 -18.41 -7.86
N LEU A 258 6.04 -18.62 -9.17
CA LEU A 258 7.23 -19.26 -9.74
C LEU A 258 8.33 -18.20 -9.93
N PRO A 259 9.61 -18.53 -9.65
CA PRO A 259 10.72 -17.65 -9.97
C PRO A 259 10.68 -17.26 -11.45
N ASP A 260 10.87 -15.97 -11.77
CA ASP A 260 10.97 -15.54 -13.16
C ASP A 260 12.25 -16.12 -13.76
N PRO A 261 12.17 -16.95 -14.83
CA PRO A 261 13.33 -17.60 -15.42
C PRO A 261 14.34 -16.61 -16.02
N ARG A 262 13.95 -15.35 -16.24
CA ARG A 262 14.77 -14.29 -16.83
C ARG A 262 15.24 -13.27 -15.80
N THR A 263 14.71 -13.27 -14.58
CA THR A 263 15.04 -12.25 -13.57
C THR A 263 15.24 -12.91 -12.20
N PRO A 264 16.50 -13.29 -11.86
CA PRO A 264 16.83 -13.85 -10.56
C PRO A 264 16.28 -13.01 -9.40
N GLY A 265 15.73 -13.66 -8.38
CA GLY A 265 15.15 -12.98 -7.20
C GLY A 265 13.76 -12.37 -7.43
N ARG A 266 13.17 -12.50 -8.63
CA ARG A 266 11.78 -12.12 -8.90
C ARG A 266 10.88 -13.34 -9.05
N ALA A 267 9.61 -13.16 -8.72
CA ALA A 267 8.56 -14.14 -9.00
C ALA A 267 7.54 -13.58 -9.99
N ASN A 268 7.07 -14.42 -10.92
CA ASN A 268 5.92 -14.09 -11.77
C ASN A 268 4.63 -14.50 -11.06
N TRP A 269 3.82 -13.50 -10.71
CA TRP A 269 2.52 -13.73 -10.07
C TRP A 269 1.45 -14.24 -11.04
N GLY A 270 1.56 -13.90 -12.34
CA GLY A 270 0.61 -14.34 -13.37
C GLY A 270 0.63 -15.86 -13.58
N ASP A 271 1.77 -16.50 -13.31
CA ASP A 271 1.99 -17.94 -13.48
C ASP A 271 1.63 -18.75 -12.22
N ARG A 272 1.01 -18.12 -11.22
CA ARG A 272 0.69 -18.79 -9.96
C ARG A 272 -0.18 -20.02 -10.19
N GLN A 273 0.18 -21.13 -9.56
CA GLN A 273 -0.72 -22.28 -9.51
C GLN A 273 -1.93 -21.92 -8.66
N ARG A 274 -3.10 -21.73 -9.28
CA ARG A 274 -4.36 -21.58 -8.56
C ARG A 274 -4.56 -22.80 -7.65
N LEU A 275 -4.88 -22.54 -6.38
CA LEU A 275 -5.23 -23.57 -5.40
C LEU A 275 -6.33 -24.46 -5.99
N THR A 276 -6.34 -25.73 -5.61
CA THR A 276 -7.20 -26.77 -6.21
C THR A 276 -8.71 -26.46 -6.17
N SER A 277 -9.17 -25.62 -5.24
CA SER A 277 -10.55 -25.14 -5.16
C SER A 277 -10.93 -24.05 -6.18
N GLU A 278 -9.94 -23.39 -6.80
CA GLU A 278 -10.11 -22.32 -7.80
C GLU A 278 -9.66 -22.75 -9.21
N ARG A 279 -9.29 -24.03 -9.37
CA ARG A 279 -9.03 -24.63 -10.68
C ARG A 279 -10.34 -25.09 -11.31
N PRO A 280 -10.66 -24.70 -12.55
CA PRO A 280 -11.54 -25.50 -13.39
C PRO A 280 -11.00 -26.94 -13.44
N PRO A 281 -11.84 -27.98 -13.54
CA PRO A 281 -11.36 -29.34 -13.71
C PRO A 281 -10.50 -29.38 -14.99
N PHE A 282 -9.19 -29.60 -14.82
CA PHE A 282 -8.31 -29.94 -15.93
C PHE A 282 -8.06 -31.44 -15.85
N GLU A 283 -8.42 -32.16 -16.91
CA GLU A 283 -8.09 -33.57 -17.07
C GLU A 283 -6.56 -33.72 -17.14
N ILE A 284 -6.01 -34.53 -16.26
CA ILE A 284 -4.60 -34.93 -16.36
C ILE A 284 -4.56 -36.06 -17.40
N TYR A 285 -4.03 -35.77 -18.60
CA TYR A 285 -3.57 -36.83 -19.49
C TYR A 285 -2.27 -37.40 -18.90
N ALA A 286 -2.40 -38.43 -18.07
CA ALA A 286 -1.27 -39.29 -17.74
C ALA A 286 -0.98 -40.15 -18.97
N ASN A 287 0.19 -40.01 -19.57
CA ASN A 287 0.66 -40.92 -20.61
C ASN A 287 0.65 -42.35 -20.04
N GLY A 288 -0.32 -43.16 -20.46
CA GLY A 288 -0.34 -44.58 -20.17
C GLY A 288 0.74 -45.27 -20.99
N GLN A 289 1.88 -45.53 -20.37
CA GLN A 289 2.74 -46.64 -20.76
C GLN A 289 2.74 -47.65 -19.62
N ASP A 290 1.93 -48.71 -19.77
CA ASP A 290 2.45 -50.05 -20.04
C ASP A 290 1.38 -51.13 -19.78
N GLY A 291 1.22 -51.98 -20.79
CA GLY A 291 0.41 -53.19 -20.82
C GLY A 291 0.25 -53.55 -22.30
N GLY A 292 1.14 -54.33 -22.92
CA GLY A 292 1.60 -55.65 -22.49
C GLY A 292 0.88 -56.69 -23.35
N GLY A 293 1.60 -57.37 -24.24
CA GLY A 293 1.18 -58.65 -24.84
C GLY A 293 1.06 -58.71 -26.38
N ASP A 294 1.56 -59.83 -26.91
CA ASP A 294 1.42 -60.43 -28.26
C ASP A 294 2.61 -60.12 -29.20
N VAL A 295 3.53 -61.04 -29.56
CA VAL A 295 3.56 -62.53 -29.61
C VAL A 295 5.01 -63.01 -29.43
#